data_AF-A0A1E7YSG4-F1
#
_entry.id   AF-A0A1E7YSG4-F1
#
_cell.length_a   1.000
_cell.length_b   1.000
_cell.length_c   1.000
_cell.angle_alpha   90.00
_cell.angle_beta   90.00
_cell.angle_gamma   90.00
#
_symmetry.space_group_name_H-M   'P 1'
#
loop_
_entity.id
_entity.type
_entity.pdbx_description
1 polymer ?
#
loop_
_entity_poly.entity_id
_entity_poly.type
_entity_poly.pdbx_seq_one_letter_code
_entity_poly.pdbx_strand_id
1 'polypeptide(L)' 'MFDFSFGELALLAIIALLVVGPERLPELARKAGRWYGALRRTVDHARSEVEQQLLLDELRQEARKLRE' A
#
# COMPACT_ATOMS: atom_id res chain seq x y z
N MET A 1 17.51 -18.95 0.70
CA MET A 1 18.53 -17.94 0.36
C MET A 1 18.02 -16.55 0.76
N PHE A 2 17.66 -16.39 2.03
CA PHE A 2 17.35 -15.15 2.75
C PHE A 2 17.23 -15.55 4.22
N ASP A 3 18.30 -16.13 4.75
CA ASP A 3 18.37 -16.52 6.15
C ASP A 3 18.82 -15.28 6.93
N PHE A 4 17.91 -14.31 7.05
CA PHE A 4 18.14 -13.10 7.85
C PHE A 4 18.38 -13.51 9.29
N SER A 5 19.65 -13.69 9.64
CA SER A 5 20.05 -13.93 11.01
C SER A 5 19.83 -12.66 11.81
N PHE A 6 19.49 -12.81 13.10
CA PHE A 6 19.34 -11.67 14.01
C PHE A 6 20.55 -10.73 13.97
N GLY A 7 21.76 -11.27 13.78
CA GLY A 7 22.98 -10.49 13.63
C GLY A 7 23.04 -9.62 12.38
N GLU A 8 22.53 -10.09 11.25
CA GLU A 8 22.50 -9.34 9.99
C GLU A 8 21.50 -8.18 10.07
N LEU A 9 20.33 -8.42 10.67
CA LEU A 9 19.35 -7.36 10.93
C LEU A 9 19.91 -6.28 11.87
N ALA A 10 20.62 -6.69 12.93
CA ALA A 10 21.27 -5.75 13.84
C ALA A 10 22.35 -4.93 13.14
N LEU A 11 23.18 -5.56 12.30
CA LEU A 11 24.19 -4.86 11.52
C LEU A 11 23.58 -3.87 10.54
N LEU A 12 22.53 -4.26 9.81
CA LEU A 12 21.79 -3.38 8.92
C LEU A 12 21.17 -2.19 9.68
N ALA A 13 20.61 -2.43 10.86
CA ALA A 13 20.08 -1.37 11.71
C ALA A 13 21.18 -0.37 12.12
N ILE A 14 22.35 -0.86 12.53
CA ILE A 14 23.50 -0.01 12.88
C ILE A 14 23.95 0.82 11.68
N ILE A 15 24.10 0.20 10.50
CA ILE A 15 24.49 0.89 9.27
C ILE A 15 23.46 1.96 8.91
N ALA A 16 22.17 1.63 8.96
CA ALA A 16 21.10 2.59 8.68
C ALA A 16 21.12 3.78 9.66
N LEU A 17 21.37 3.52 10.95
CA LEU A 17 21.53 4.56 11.96
C LEU A 17 22.76 5.45 11.71
N LEU A 18 23.88 4.89 11.23
CA LEU A 18 25.09 5.67 10.93
C LEU A 18 24.92 6.53 9.68
N VAL A 19 24.34 5.98 8.61
CA VAL A 19 24.19 6.67 7.31
C VAL A 19 23.13 7.77 7.38
N VAL A 20 21.98 7.45 7.97
CA VAL A 20 20.84 8.38 8.02
C VAL A 20 20.89 9.25 9.27
N GLY A 21 21.36 8.68 10.39
CA GLY A 21 21.29 9.29 11.72
C GLY A 21 20.06 8.79 12.51
N PRO A 22 20.20 8.52 13.82
CA PRO A 22 19.10 8.03 14.68
C PRO A 22 17.92 9.00 14.76
N GLU A 23 18.16 10.32 14.68
CA GLU A 23 17.11 11.33 14.74
C GLU A 23 16.36 11.49 13.40
N ARG A 24 17.01 11.21 12.28
CA ARG A 24 16.45 11.44 10.93
C ARG A 24 15.71 10.24 10.37
N LEU A 25 16.13 9.03 10.74
CA LEU A 25 15.45 7.77 10.39
C LEU A 25 13.93 7.79 10.70
N PRO A 26 13.49 8.15 11.92
CA PRO A 26 12.06 8.19 12.24
C PRO A 26 11.33 9.29 11.48
N GLU A 27 11.99 10.43 11.19
CA GLU A 27 11.38 11.51 10.42
C GLU A 27 11.14 11.11 8.95
N LEU A 28 12.10 10.42 8.33
CA LEU A 28 11.97 9.87 6.98
C LEU A 28 10.90 8.79 6.93
N ALA A 29 10.87 7.86 7.90
CA ALA A 29 9.83 6.84 7.98
C ALA A 29 8.43 7.46 8.10
N ARG A 30 8.28 8.52 8.90
CA ARG A 30 7.01 9.26 9.02
C ARG A 30 6.62 9.96 7.71
N LYS A 31 7.57 10.56 6.99
CA LYS A 31 7.31 11.20 5.69
C LYS A 31 6.90 10.16 4.64
N ALA A 32 7.67 9.10 4.49
CA ALA A 32 7.40 8.00 3.57
C ALA A 32 6.06 7.32 3.89
N GLY A 33 5.78 7.05 5.17
CA GLY A 33 4.54 6.44 5.61
C GLY A 33 3.30 7.29 5.30
N ARG A 34 3.39 8.62 5.46
CA ARG A 34 2.29 9.53 5.07
C ARG A 34 2.04 9.50 3.56
N TRP A 35 3.09 9.53 2.75
CA TRP A 35 2.97 9.47 1.29
C TRP A 35 2.41 8.15 0.81
N TYR A 36 2.94 7.04 1.34
CA TYR A 36 2.46 5.70 1.04
C TYR A 36 1.00 5.53 1.47
N GLY A 37 0.63 5.99 2.66
CA GLY A 37 -0.75 5.94 3.14
C GLY A 37 -1.71 6.83 2.34
N ALA A 38 -1.25 7.97 1.81
CA ALA A 38 -2.05 8.79 0.91
C ALA A 38 -2.28 8.08 -0.44
N LEU A 39 -1.21 7.59 -1.07
CA LEU A 39 -1.28 6.83 -2.33
C LEU A 39 -2.18 5.61 -2.21
N ARG A 40 -1.99 4.80 -1.16
CA ARG A 40 -2.81 3.62 -0.91
C ARG A 40 -4.29 3.97 -0.80
N ARG A 41 -4.64 5.00 -0.03
CA ARG A 41 -6.03 5.47 0.09
C ARG A 41 -6.61 5.88 -1.27
N THR A 42 -5.86 6.62 -2.08
CA THR A 42 -6.31 7.02 -3.41
C THR A 42 -6.55 5.81 -4.32
N VAL A 43 -5.66 4.81 -4.30
CA VAL A 43 -5.83 3.56 -5.06
C VAL A 43 -7.03 2.77 -4.56
N ASP A 44 -7.23 2.68 -3.25
CA ASP A 44 -8.34 1.96 -2.63
C ASP A 44 -9.69 2.62 -2.99
N HIS A 45 -9.75 3.96 -3.00
CA HIS A 45 -10.93 4.71 -3.47
C HIS A 45 -11.22 4.45 -4.95
N ALA A 46 -10.21 4.55 -5.82
CA ALA A 46 -10.40 4.30 -7.25
C ALA A 46 -10.85 2.86 -7.54
N ARG A 47 -10.30 1.87 -6.81
CA ARG A 47 -10.77 0.47 -6.89
C ARG A 47 -12.23 0.34 -6.48
N SER A 48 -12.63 0.97 -5.38
CA SER A 48 -14.01 0.92 -4.88
C SER A 48 -15.02 1.54 -5.85
N GLU A 49 -14.66 2.65 -6.51
CA GLU A 49 -15.53 3.27 -7.52
C GLU A 49 -15.70 2.39 -8.76
N VAL A 50 -14.62 1.74 -9.22
CA VAL A 50 -14.66 0.83 -10.36
C VAL A 50 -15.50 -0.41 -10.04
N GLU A 51 -15.35 -0.98 -8.85
CA GLU A 51 -16.12 -2.15 -8.41
C GLU A 51 -17.63 -1.85 -8.33
N GLN A 52 -18.01 -0.65 -7.84
CA GLN A 52 -19.40 -0.22 -7.84
C GLN A 52 -19.98 -0.04 -9.25
N GLN A 53 -19.19 0.50 -10.19
CA GLN A 53 -19.64 0.67 -11.58
C GLN A 53 -19.83 -0.68 -12.28
N LEU A 54 -18.89 -1.61 -12.11
CA LEU A 54 -18.98 -2.96 -12.66
C LEU A 54 -20.22 -3.69 -12.13
N LEU A 55 -20.47 -3.63 -10.83
CA LEU A 55 -21.65 -4.24 -10.20
C LEU A 55 -22.97 -3.67 -10.76
N LEU A 56 -23.04 -2.36 -10.97
CA LEU A 56 -24.20 -1.69 -11.56
C LEU A 56 -24.44 -2.10 -13.02
N ASP A 57 -23.36 -2.28 -13.78
CA ASP A 57 -23.45 -2.71 -15.18
C ASP A 57 -23.87 -4.18 -15.29
N GLU A 58 -23.40 -5.06 -14.41
CA GLU A 58 -23.88 -6.44 -14.32
C GLU A 58 -25.38 -6.51 -14.03
N LEU A 59 -25.86 -5.79 -13.01
CA LEU A 59 -27.29 -5.74 -12.66
C LEU A 59 -28.16 -5.23 -13.82
N ARG A 60 -27.67 -4.23 -14.58
CA ARG A 60 -28.37 -3.70 -15.75
C ARG A 60 -28.38 -4.67 -16.93
N GLN A 61 -27.35 -5.49 -17.10
CA GLN A 61 -27.32 -6.52 -18.13
C GLN A 61 -28.28 -7.67 -17.77
N GLU A 62 -28.32 -8.07 -16.51
CA GLU A 62 -29.19 -9.13 -16.02
C GLU A 62 -30.68 -8.75 -16.12
N ALA A 63 -31.02 -7.51 -15.76
CA ALA A 63 -32.38 -6.97 -15.94
C ALA A 63 -32.80 -6.86 -17.42
N ARG A 64 -31.86 -6.71 -18.35
CA ARG A 64 -32.13 -6.72 -19.79
C ARG A 64 -32.36 -8.13 -20.31
N LYS A 65 -31.55 -9.11 -19.87
CA LYS A 65 -31.74 -10.53 -20.22
C LYS A 65 -33.07 -11.11 -19.75
N LEU A 66 -33.63 -10.61 -18.64
CA LEU A 66 -34.94 -11.03 -18.14
C LEU A 66 -36.12 -10.41 -18.90
N ARG A 67 -35.88 -9.35 -19.68
CA ARG A 67 -36.90 -8.65 -20.48
C ARG A 67 -36.97 -9.13 -21.93
N GLU A 68 -35.98 -9.89 -22.38
CA GLU A 68 -36.03 -10.68 -23.62
C GLU A 68 -36.54 -12.10 -23.32
#